data_AF-A0A535QK65-F1
#
_entry.id   AF-A0A535QK65-F1
#
_cell.length_a   1.000
_cell.length_b   1.000
_cell.length_c   1.000
_cell.angle_alpha   90.00
_cell.angle_beta   90.00
_cell.angle_gamma   90.00
#
_symmetry.space_group_name_H-M   'P 1'
#
loop_
_entity.id
_entity.type
_entity.pdbx_description
1 polymer ?
#
loop_
_entity_poly.entity_id
_entity_poly.type
_entity_poly.pdbx_seq_one_letter_code
_entity_poly.pdbx_strand_id
1 'polypeptide(L)'
;MTALPVAAGGGSPAMTALDSIKHIVVIYQENHSFDNLYGSWERVNGLSRAESANTTQIGQGGVPYTCLKQNDVNLATPPRPATCTDMTTSTTFSSNFTNKPFKIDDFIASTDTTCPAPGAFYPNGVPKGTGLPGGCTEDLVHRYYQEQYQLNGGLQNRYVTGSDAIGLSMGVYKTQDLPIYKYLHQPGHPQYAIS
;
A
#
# COMPACT_ATOMS: atom_id res chain seq x y z
N MET A 1 -22.94 -60.83 -38.01
CA MET A 1 -22.87 -59.58 -37.25
C MET A 1 -21.43 -59.09 -37.30
N THR A 2 -21.17 -58.07 -38.10
CA THR A 2 -19.86 -57.43 -38.26
C THR A 2 -19.73 -56.33 -37.20
N ALA A 3 -18.71 -56.41 -36.34
CA ALA A 3 -18.37 -55.34 -35.41
C ALA A 3 -17.40 -54.36 -36.09
N LEU A 4 -17.75 -53.08 -36.08
CA LEU A 4 -16.88 -51.97 -36.51
C LEU A 4 -15.97 -51.56 -35.33
N PRO A 5 -14.69 -51.25 -35.55
CA PRO A 5 -13.85 -50.69 -34.50
C PRO A 5 -14.18 -49.21 -34.32
N VAL A 6 -14.33 -48.78 -33.06
CA VAL A 6 -14.36 -47.37 -32.70
C VAL A 6 -12.92 -46.85 -32.74
N ALA A 7 -12.66 -45.91 -33.64
CA ALA A 7 -11.40 -45.16 -33.64
C ALA A 7 -11.39 -44.22 -32.42
N ALA A 8 -10.47 -44.45 -31.49
CA ALA A 8 -10.14 -43.48 -30.46
C ALA A 8 -9.47 -42.28 -31.14
N GLY A 9 -10.20 -41.16 -31.24
CA GLY A 9 -9.63 -39.88 -31.64
C GLY A 9 -8.61 -39.44 -30.59
N GLY A 10 -7.33 -39.58 -30.91
CA GLY A 10 -6.24 -38.99 -30.14
C GLY A 10 -6.28 -37.47 -30.26
N GLY A 11 -6.98 -36.82 -29.34
CA GLY A 11 -6.81 -35.39 -29.10
C GLY A 11 -5.43 -35.19 -28.47
N SER A 12 -4.50 -34.58 -29.21
CA SER A 12 -3.26 -34.06 -28.64
C SER A 12 -3.62 -33.19 -27.42
N PRO A 13 -2.94 -33.34 -26.27
CA PRO A 13 -3.18 -32.43 -25.15
C PRO A 13 -2.90 -31.02 -25.64
N ALA A 14 -3.88 -30.12 -25.53
CA ALA A 14 -3.68 -28.72 -25.84
C ALA A 14 -2.54 -28.23 -24.94
N MET A 15 -1.41 -27.82 -25.53
CA MET A 15 -0.37 -27.13 -24.76
C MET A 15 -1.06 -25.96 -24.05
N THR A 16 -0.96 -25.97 -22.73
CA THR A 16 -1.45 -24.85 -21.94
C THR A 16 -0.57 -23.64 -22.26
N ALA A 17 -1.10 -22.42 -22.16
CA ALA A 17 -0.31 -21.21 -22.41
C ALA A 17 0.98 -21.18 -21.57
N LEU A 18 0.97 -21.84 -20.41
CA LEU A 18 2.12 -22.00 -19.52
C LEU A 18 3.25 -22.85 -20.13
N ASP A 19 2.96 -23.84 -20.97
CA ASP A 19 3.97 -24.72 -21.60
C ASP A 19 4.89 -23.96 -22.58
N SER A 20 4.44 -22.78 -23.05
CA SER A 20 5.24 -21.89 -23.89
C SER A 20 6.23 -21.02 -23.12
N ILE A 21 6.07 -20.88 -21.80
CA ILE A 21 6.93 -20.03 -20.95
C ILE A 21 8.26 -20.75 -20.70
N LYS A 22 9.37 -20.15 -21.13
CA LYS A 22 10.73 -20.71 -20.93
C LYS A 22 11.41 -20.22 -19.66
N HIS A 23 11.04 -19.03 -19.20
CA HIS A 23 11.63 -18.39 -18.03
C HIS A 23 10.55 -17.69 -17.23
N ILE A 24 10.56 -17.91 -15.91
CA ILE A 24 9.77 -17.15 -14.95
C ILE A 24 10.75 -16.34 -14.13
N VAL A 25 10.61 -15.02 -14.19
CA VAL A 25 11.36 -14.09 -13.33
C VAL A 25 10.41 -13.59 -12.26
N VAL A 26 10.75 -13.84 -11.00
CA VAL A 26 9.98 -13.37 -9.85
C VAL A 26 10.74 -12.22 -9.21
N ILE A 27 10.13 -11.03 -9.21
CA ILE A 27 10.66 -9.85 -8.52
C ILE A 27 9.86 -9.70 -7.23
N TYR A 28 10.52 -9.90 -6.10
CA TYR A 28 9.91 -9.72 -4.78
C TYR A 28 10.25 -8.31 -4.26
N GLN A 29 9.23 -7.47 -4.09
CA GLN A 29 9.35 -6.15 -3.50
C GLN A 29 9.09 -6.23 -1.99
N GLU A 30 9.70 -5.34 -1.22
CA GLU A 30 9.60 -5.30 0.23
C GLU A 30 8.46 -4.37 0.69
N ASN A 31 7.82 -4.74 1.81
CA ASN A 31 7.04 -3.89 2.73
C ASN A 31 5.91 -2.97 2.20
N HIS A 32 5.45 -3.14 0.96
CA HIS A 32 4.30 -2.40 0.45
C HIS A 32 3.06 -3.27 0.30
N SER A 33 1.95 -2.84 0.91
CA SER A 33 0.65 -3.46 0.65
C SER A 33 0.17 -3.16 -0.77
N PHE A 34 -0.74 -3.99 -1.28
CA PHE A 34 -1.31 -3.78 -2.61
C PHE A 34 -2.00 -2.41 -2.72
N ASP A 35 -2.83 -2.03 -1.75
CA ASP A 35 -3.53 -0.74 -1.79
C ASP A 35 -2.60 0.48 -1.65
N ASN A 36 -1.44 0.31 -1.00
CA ASN A 36 -0.44 1.37 -0.89
C ASN A 36 0.17 1.75 -2.26
N LEU A 37 0.37 0.81 -3.18
CA LEU A 37 0.96 1.07 -4.49
C LEU A 37 -0.06 1.07 -5.65
N TYR A 38 -1.00 0.13 -5.61
CA TYR A 38 -1.82 -0.26 -6.77
C TYR A 38 -3.32 -0.11 -6.53
N GLY A 39 -3.76 0.27 -5.32
CA GLY A 39 -5.18 0.41 -4.98
C GLY A 39 -5.92 1.47 -5.81
N SER A 40 -5.19 2.35 -6.52
CA SER A 40 -5.76 3.34 -7.45
C SER A 40 -5.54 3.03 -8.93
N TRP A 41 -4.95 1.87 -9.27
CA TRP A 41 -4.79 1.43 -10.65
C TRP A 41 -6.16 1.25 -11.33
N GLU A 42 -6.26 1.56 -12.62
CA GLU A 42 -7.52 1.47 -13.35
C GLU A 42 -8.08 0.04 -13.26
N ARG A 43 -9.39 -0.05 -13.02
CA ARG A 43 -10.17 -1.31 -12.97
C ARG A 43 -9.89 -2.21 -11.76
N VAL A 44 -8.97 -1.84 -10.87
CA VAL A 44 -8.74 -2.54 -9.61
C VAL A 44 -9.89 -2.29 -8.63
N ASN A 45 -10.28 -3.35 -7.91
CA ASN A 45 -11.24 -3.25 -6.80
C ASN A 45 -10.54 -2.77 -5.51
N GLY A 46 -9.97 -1.57 -5.56
CA GLY A 46 -9.15 -1.01 -4.48
C GLY A 46 -9.82 0.17 -3.78
N LEU A 47 -9.03 1.20 -3.47
CA LEU A 47 -9.41 2.35 -2.65
C LEU A 47 -10.72 3.04 -3.07
N SER A 48 -10.99 3.15 -4.38
CA SER A 48 -12.22 3.79 -4.89
C SER A 48 -13.50 2.98 -4.66
N ARG A 49 -13.35 1.69 -4.35
CA ARG A 49 -14.44 0.73 -4.09
C ARG A 49 -14.51 0.32 -2.62
N ALA A 50 -13.54 0.71 -1.81
CA ALA A 50 -13.51 0.39 -0.39
C ALA A 50 -14.66 1.05 0.37
N GLU A 51 -15.36 0.28 1.20
CA GLU A 51 -16.44 0.80 2.02
C GLU A 51 -15.89 1.67 3.17
N SER A 52 -16.68 2.65 3.61
CA SER A 52 -16.29 3.53 4.71
C SER A 52 -16.02 2.75 6.01
N ALA A 53 -16.76 1.67 6.23
CA ALA A 53 -16.60 0.78 7.37
C ALA A 53 -15.23 0.08 7.40
N ASN A 54 -14.59 -0.13 6.24
CA ASN A 54 -13.29 -0.77 6.10
C ASN A 54 -12.12 0.21 5.98
N THR A 55 -12.39 1.51 5.95
CA THR A 55 -11.37 2.56 5.79
C THR A 55 -11.32 3.51 6.98
N THR A 56 -12.42 3.65 7.74
CA THR A 56 -12.48 4.44 8.96
C THR A 56 -11.73 3.74 10.09
N GLN A 57 -10.66 4.35 10.58
CA GLN A 57 -9.81 3.76 11.62
C GLN A 57 -10.34 4.09 13.02
N ILE A 58 -10.20 3.14 13.94
CA ILE A 58 -10.67 3.25 15.33
C ILE A 58 -9.53 3.17 16.32
N GLY A 59 -9.63 3.91 17.42
CA GLY A 59 -8.74 3.80 18.57
C GLY A 59 -8.96 2.51 19.37
N GLN A 60 -8.12 2.24 20.37
CA GLN A 60 -8.22 1.04 21.21
C GLN A 60 -9.59 0.86 21.89
N GLY A 61 -10.26 1.96 22.25
CA GLY A 61 -11.61 1.94 22.82
C GLY A 61 -12.73 1.71 21.81
N GLY A 62 -12.43 1.50 20.52
CA GLY A 62 -13.41 1.31 19.46
C GLY A 62 -14.02 2.59 18.90
N VAL A 63 -13.61 3.76 19.40
CA VAL A 63 -14.08 5.06 18.91
C VAL A 63 -13.32 5.44 17.63
N PRO A 64 -14.01 5.82 16.54
CA PRO A 64 -13.36 6.34 15.35
C PRO A 64 -12.53 7.59 15.63
N TYR A 65 -11.32 7.66 15.06
CA TYR A 65 -10.51 8.87 15.11
C TYR A 65 -11.21 10.03 14.37
N THR A 66 -11.09 11.24 14.88
CA THR A 66 -11.42 12.48 14.16
C THR A 66 -10.32 12.80 13.14
N CYS A 67 -9.06 12.57 13.51
CA CYS A 67 -7.90 12.69 12.61
C CYS A 67 -6.78 11.72 12.97
N LEU A 68 -5.90 11.48 12.02
CA LEU A 68 -4.80 10.53 12.13
C LEU A 68 -3.55 11.26 12.58
N LYS A 69 -2.99 10.85 13.72
CA LYS A 69 -1.67 11.31 14.15
C LYS A 69 -0.61 10.80 13.17
N GLN A 70 0.37 11.63 12.87
CA GLN A 70 1.56 11.27 12.08
C GLN A 70 2.80 11.38 12.96
N ASN A 71 3.76 10.48 12.78
CA ASN A 71 5.06 10.52 13.46
C ASN A 71 6.24 10.64 12.50
N ASP A 72 6.13 10.24 11.23
CA ASP A 72 7.10 10.61 10.20
C ASP A 72 7.41 12.11 10.23
N VAL A 73 8.70 12.47 10.30
CA VAL A 73 9.18 13.85 10.45
C VAL A 73 8.71 14.80 9.35
N ASN A 74 8.37 14.28 8.17
CA ASN A 74 7.90 15.07 7.03
C ASN A 74 6.36 15.16 6.97
N LEU A 75 5.65 14.39 7.79
CA LEU A 75 4.18 14.38 7.90
C LEU A 75 3.68 14.95 9.23
N ALA A 76 4.50 14.93 10.28
CA ALA A 76 4.15 15.35 11.62
C ALA A 76 3.65 16.79 11.70
N THR A 77 2.79 17.02 12.69
CA THR A 77 2.21 18.32 13.05
C THR A 77 2.57 18.60 14.50
N PRO A 78 3.38 19.63 14.84
CA PRO A 78 4.11 20.61 13.99
C PRO A 78 5.33 20.01 13.24
N PRO A 79 5.94 20.73 12.25
CA PRO A 79 5.71 22.13 11.86
C PRO A 79 4.57 22.34 10.86
N ARG A 80 3.98 21.25 10.32
CA ARG A 80 2.82 21.38 9.44
C ARG A 80 1.64 22.03 10.19
N PRO A 81 0.77 22.78 9.50
CA PRO A 81 -0.39 23.40 10.14
C PRO A 81 -1.37 22.32 10.61
N ALA A 82 -1.90 22.49 11.80
CA ALA A 82 -3.00 21.65 12.30
C ALA A 82 -4.33 22.12 11.69
N THR A 83 -5.08 21.19 11.10
CA THR A 83 -6.46 21.43 10.60
C THR A 83 -7.50 20.62 11.37
N CYS A 84 -7.06 19.73 12.26
CA CYS A 84 -7.90 18.91 13.11
C CYS A 84 -7.25 18.69 14.48
N THR A 85 -8.10 18.53 15.51
CA THR A 85 -7.74 18.07 16.85
C THR A 85 -8.53 16.81 17.16
N ASP A 86 -7.84 15.76 17.57
CA ASP A 86 -8.43 14.50 18.01
C ASP A 86 -8.43 14.45 19.55
N MET A 87 -9.60 14.18 20.12
CA MET A 87 -9.82 14.00 21.57
C MET A 87 -10.42 12.63 21.88
N THR A 88 -10.38 11.70 20.92
CA THR A 88 -11.02 10.38 21.00
C THR A 88 -10.14 9.36 21.73
N THR A 89 -8.87 9.70 21.97
CA THR A 89 -7.91 8.89 22.73
C THR A 89 -7.67 9.48 24.12
N SER A 90 -6.90 8.76 24.95
CA SER A 90 -6.46 9.27 26.26
C SER A 90 -5.61 10.53 26.20
N THR A 91 -5.01 10.83 25.04
CA THR A 91 -4.13 11.98 24.84
C THR A 91 -4.58 12.77 23.63
N THR A 92 -5.00 14.02 23.85
CA THR A 92 -5.35 14.93 22.76
C THR A 92 -4.13 15.19 21.86
N PHE A 93 -4.34 15.18 20.54
CA PHE A 93 -3.32 15.56 19.57
C PHE A 93 -3.92 16.37 18.43
N SER A 94 -3.07 17.10 17.71
CA SER A 94 -3.44 17.83 16.49
C SER A 94 -2.82 17.19 15.26
N SER A 95 -3.50 17.30 14.12
CA SER A 95 -3.05 16.75 12.85
C SER A 95 -3.62 17.53 11.65
N ASN A 96 -3.02 17.32 10.48
CA ASN A 96 -3.54 17.75 9.19
C ASN A 96 -4.24 16.63 8.40
N PHE A 97 -4.30 15.42 8.95
CA PHE A 97 -4.75 14.22 8.24
C PHE A 97 -6.08 13.77 8.80
N THR A 98 -7.15 13.87 8.03
CA THR A 98 -8.46 13.29 8.40
C THR A 98 -8.40 11.77 8.43
N ASN A 99 -9.34 11.11 9.11
CA ASN A 99 -9.44 9.65 9.20
C ASN A 99 -9.88 8.98 7.88
N LYS A 100 -8.98 9.00 6.88
CA LYS A 100 -9.15 8.41 5.55
C LYS A 100 -7.78 8.24 4.87
N PRO A 101 -7.66 7.41 3.81
CA PRO A 101 -6.45 7.34 3.01
C PRO A 101 -6.01 8.70 2.46
N PHE A 102 -4.71 8.93 2.36
CA PHE A 102 -4.13 10.16 1.80
C PHE A 102 -2.94 9.86 0.89
N LYS A 103 -2.64 10.78 -0.03
CA LYS A 103 -1.51 10.62 -0.96
C LYS A 103 -0.22 11.04 -0.28
N ILE A 104 0.75 10.13 -0.25
CA ILE A 104 2.10 10.41 0.29
C ILE A 104 2.80 11.47 -0.55
N ASP A 105 2.65 11.41 -1.89
CA ASP A 105 3.33 12.29 -2.84
C ASP A 105 2.99 13.79 -2.69
N ASP A 106 1.84 14.11 -2.06
CA ASP A 106 1.46 15.50 -1.75
C ASP A 106 2.38 16.11 -0.67
N PHE A 107 3.11 15.26 0.06
CA PHE A 107 3.94 15.63 1.21
C PHE A 107 5.39 15.18 1.08
N ILE A 108 5.65 14.02 0.47
CA ILE A 108 6.97 13.42 0.26
C ILE A 108 7.01 12.95 -1.19
N ALA A 109 7.58 13.76 -2.08
CA ALA A 109 7.66 13.48 -3.50
C ALA A 109 8.86 12.56 -3.80
N SER A 110 8.78 11.79 -4.89
CA SER A 110 9.87 10.93 -5.34
C SER A 110 11.19 11.67 -5.63
N THR A 111 11.14 12.99 -5.83
CA THR A 111 12.29 13.87 -6.07
C THR A 111 12.87 14.52 -4.82
N ASP A 112 12.27 14.28 -3.64
CA ASP A 112 12.78 14.81 -2.39
C ASP A 112 14.09 14.12 -1.98
N THR A 113 14.66 14.54 -0.85
CA THR A 113 15.88 13.97 -0.26
C THR A 113 15.59 13.44 1.13
N THR A 114 14.80 12.35 1.18
CA THR A 114 14.26 11.76 2.41
C THR A 114 14.68 10.32 2.62
N CYS A 115 15.52 9.76 1.75
CA CYS A 115 15.97 8.38 1.89
C CYS A 115 17.17 8.26 2.85
N PRO A 116 17.20 7.23 3.70
CA PRO A 116 18.30 7.02 4.63
C PRO A 116 19.58 6.62 3.89
N ALA A 117 20.73 7.00 4.44
CA ALA A 117 22.01 6.45 3.99
C ALA A 117 22.06 4.93 4.30
N PRO A 118 22.76 4.12 3.50
CA PRO A 118 22.90 2.69 3.76
C PRO A 118 23.41 2.42 5.19
N GLY A 119 22.70 1.56 5.92
CA GLY A 119 23.02 1.19 7.31
C GLY A 119 22.60 2.21 8.37
N ALA A 120 22.02 3.36 7.99
CA ALA A 120 21.48 4.32 8.95
C ALA A 120 20.02 3.98 9.30
N PHE A 121 19.69 4.07 10.59
CA PHE A 121 18.34 3.83 11.10
C PHE A 121 17.70 5.14 11.56
N TYR A 122 16.54 5.46 10.99
CA TYR A 122 15.75 6.64 11.32
C TYR A 122 14.33 6.19 11.68
N PRO A 123 13.99 6.09 12.98
CA PRO A 123 12.74 5.47 13.41
C PRO A 123 11.48 6.24 12.96
N ASN A 124 11.62 7.52 12.59
CA ASN A 124 10.50 8.35 12.13
C ASN A 124 10.84 9.05 10.79
N GLY A 125 11.67 8.41 9.96
CA GLY A 125 12.04 8.94 8.65
C GLY A 125 13.15 10.00 8.70
N VAL A 126 13.62 10.40 7.52
CA VAL A 126 14.71 11.37 7.35
C VAL A 126 14.12 12.73 6.96
N PRO A 127 14.49 13.84 7.64
CA PRO A 127 14.02 15.16 7.26
C PRO A 127 14.43 15.54 5.84
N LYS A 128 13.49 16.13 5.08
CA LYS A 128 13.78 16.70 3.75
C LYS A 128 15.03 17.58 3.76
N GLY A 129 15.87 17.43 2.73
CA GLY A 129 17.12 18.18 2.59
C GLY A 129 18.32 17.53 3.27
N THR A 130 18.11 16.48 4.08
CA THR A 130 19.20 15.83 4.85
C THR A 130 19.47 14.40 4.42
N GLY A 131 18.57 13.77 3.67
CA GLY A 131 18.69 12.41 3.18
C GLY A 131 19.29 12.29 1.78
N LEU A 132 19.35 11.05 1.29
CA LEU A 132 19.64 10.72 -0.10
C LEU A 132 18.41 11.02 -0.99
N PRO A 133 18.62 11.21 -2.31
CA PRO A 133 17.53 11.38 -3.26
C PRO A 133 16.50 10.25 -3.21
N GLY A 134 15.23 10.63 -3.21
CA GLY A 134 14.06 9.76 -3.13
C GLY A 134 13.02 10.26 -2.11
N GLY A 135 11.78 9.81 -2.32
CA GLY A 135 10.63 10.09 -1.46
C GLY A 135 10.35 8.97 -0.46
N CYS A 136 11.32 8.65 0.39
CA CYS A 136 11.20 7.61 1.40
C CYS A 136 10.45 8.13 2.63
N THR A 137 9.53 7.33 3.15
CA THR A 137 8.90 7.53 4.46
C THR A 137 9.67 6.77 5.54
N GLU A 138 9.27 6.90 6.81
CA GLU A 138 9.58 5.89 7.82
C GLU A 138 9.08 4.50 7.39
N ASP A 139 9.76 3.45 7.87
CA ASP A 139 9.42 2.06 7.61
C ASP A 139 8.37 1.57 8.62
N LEU A 140 7.43 0.77 8.16
CA LEU A 140 6.37 0.21 8.99
C LEU A 140 6.80 -1.14 9.53
N VAL A 141 6.59 -1.38 10.81
CA VAL A 141 6.83 -2.70 11.38
C VAL A 141 5.73 -3.69 10.97
N HIS A 142 6.13 -4.76 10.28
CA HIS A 142 5.25 -5.81 9.75
C HIS A 142 5.33 -7.10 10.59
N ARG A 143 4.81 -7.03 11.83
CA ARG A 143 4.77 -8.19 12.75
C ARG A 143 3.51 -9.03 12.55
N TYR A 144 3.69 -10.36 12.57
CA TYR A 144 2.63 -11.33 12.32
C TYR A 144 1.33 -11.10 13.12
N TYR A 145 1.42 -10.97 14.45
CA TYR A 145 0.22 -10.81 15.29
C TYR A 145 -0.38 -9.40 15.21
N GLN A 146 0.41 -8.39 14.85
CA GLN A 146 -0.05 -7.03 14.67
C GLN A 146 -0.94 -6.93 13.43
N GLU A 147 -0.58 -7.58 12.33
CA GLU A 147 -1.42 -7.60 11.13
C GLU A 147 -2.80 -8.21 11.43
N GLN A 148 -2.85 -9.33 12.16
CA GLN A 148 -4.11 -9.94 12.59
C GLN A 148 -4.95 -8.99 13.45
N TYR A 149 -4.31 -8.25 14.35
CA TYR A 149 -4.98 -7.21 15.15
C TYR A 149 -5.53 -6.08 14.28
N GLN A 150 -4.77 -5.63 13.28
CA GLN A 150 -5.15 -4.55 12.36
C GLN A 150 -6.33 -4.95 11.45
N LEU A 151 -6.33 -6.20 10.96
CA LEU A 151 -7.42 -6.79 10.17
C LEU A 151 -8.74 -6.83 10.93
N ASN A 152 -8.68 -7.02 12.26
CA ASN A 152 -9.81 -6.96 13.18
C ASN A 152 -11.03 -7.79 12.71
N GLY A 153 -10.81 -9.06 12.37
CA GLY A 153 -11.88 -9.95 11.91
C GLY A 153 -12.50 -9.56 10.55
N GLY A 154 -11.74 -8.88 9.70
CA GLY A 154 -12.19 -8.40 8.38
C GLY A 154 -12.74 -6.98 8.38
N LEU A 155 -12.83 -6.34 9.54
CA LEU A 155 -13.28 -4.95 9.65
C LEU A 155 -12.24 -3.96 9.11
N GLN A 156 -10.94 -4.31 9.08
CA GLN A 156 -9.89 -3.48 8.45
C GLN A 156 -9.76 -2.06 9.02
N ASN A 157 -10.04 -1.90 10.32
CA ASN A 157 -10.18 -0.58 10.97
C ASN A 157 -9.20 -0.34 12.12
N ARG A 158 -8.14 -1.15 12.26
CA ARG A 158 -7.16 -1.01 13.34
C ARG A 158 -5.73 -0.78 12.84
N TYR A 159 -5.52 -0.43 11.58
CA TYR A 159 -4.18 -0.18 11.02
C TYR A 159 -3.47 0.96 11.75
N VAL A 160 -4.15 2.09 11.98
CA VAL A 160 -3.57 3.25 12.68
C VAL A 160 -3.24 2.92 14.14
N THR A 161 -4.09 2.15 14.81
CA THR A 161 -3.90 1.75 16.22
C THR A 161 -2.82 0.68 16.37
N GLY A 162 -2.69 -0.20 15.38
CA GLY A 162 -1.79 -1.36 15.42
C GLY A 162 -0.44 -1.13 14.75
N SER A 163 -0.22 0.02 14.12
CA SER A 163 1.03 0.39 13.44
C SER A 163 1.88 1.30 14.31
N ASP A 164 3.20 1.12 14.25
CA ASP A 164 4.17 2.04 14.85
C ASP A 164 4.36 3.33 14.04
N ALA A 165 4.06 3.30 12.73
CA ALA A 165 3.98 4.50 11.88
C ALA A 165 2.59 5.20 11.94
N ILE A 166 1.70 4.72 12.81
CA ILE A 166 0.39 5.33 13.12
C ILE A 166 -0.39 5.70 11.85
N GLY A 167 -0.58 7.00 11.58
CA GLY A 167 -1.37 7.51 10.47
C GLY A 167 -0.76 7.21 9.10
N LEU A 168 0.56 7.02 9.01
CA LEU A 168 1.22 6.70 7.74
C LEU A 168 0.74 5.35 7.18
N SER A 169 0.22 4.45 8.01
CA SER A 169 -0.44 3.22 7.54
C SER A 169 -1.61 3.45 6.59
N MET A 170 -2.19 4.66 6.58
CA MET A 170 -3.24 5.07 5.64
C MET A 170 -2.69 5.83 4.42
N GLY A 171 -1.38 5.95 4.29
CA GLY A 171 -0.71 6.59 3.17
C GLY A 171 -0.75 5.69 1.93
N VAL A 172 -0.99 6.30 0.78
CA VAL A 172 -0.97 5.63 -0.53
C VAL A 172 -0.12 6.44 -1.51
N TYR A 173 0.60 5.76 -2.39
CA TYR A 173 1.31 6.39 -3.48
C TYR A 173 0.39 6.67 -4.65
N LYS A 174 0.66 7.74 -5.38
CA LYS A 174 0.01 8.02 -6.65
C LYS A 174 0.47 7.00 -7.68
N THR A 175 -0.34 5.96 -7.87
CA THR A 175 -0.04 4.82 -8.75
C THR A 175 0.49 5.25 -10.13
N GLN A 176 -0.07 6.31 -10.71
CA GLN A 176 0.32 6.84 -12.02
C GLN A 176 1.77 7.36 -12.11
N ASP A 177 2.33 7.78 -10.97
CA ASP A 177 3.68 8.30 -10.91
C ASP A 177 4.73 7.19 -10.75
N LEU A 178 4.30 5.97 -10.39
CA LEU A 178 5.17 4.81 -10.21
C LEU A 178 5.87 4.44 -11.53
N PRO A 179 7.16 4.08 -11.49
CA PRO A 179 7.90 3.65 -12.67
C PRO A 179 7.22 2.48 -13.41
N ILE A 180 6.65 1.53 -12.66
CA ILE A 180 5.96 0.37 -13.25
C ILE A 180 4.68 0.76 -14.00
N TYR A 181 3.93 1.74 -13.49
CA TYR A 181 2.76 2.25 -14.20
C TYR A 181 3.16 2.89 -15.52
N LYS A 182 4.19 3.74 -15.50
CA LYS A 182 4.71 4.39 -16.71
C LYS A 182 5.19 3.36 -17.74
N TYR A 183 5.92 2.34 -17.29
CA TYR A 183 6.39 1.26 -18.17
C TYR A 183 5.22 0.48 -18.81
N LEU A 184 4.23 0.07 -18.01
CA LEU A 184 3.08 -0.70 -18.49
C LEU A 184 2.05 0.13 -19.28
N HIS A 185 2.26 1.44 -19.45
CA HIS A 185 1.43 2.30 -20.29
C HIS A 185 2.17 2.84 -21.54
N GLN A 186 3.42 2.44 -21.75
CA GLN A 186 4.18 2.83 -22.95
C GLN A 186 3.76 2.02 -24.18
N PRO A 187 3.85 2.58 -25.39
CA PRO A 187 3.61 1.82 -26.62
C PRO A 187 4.45 0.53 -26.68
N GLY A 188 3.81 -0.61 -26.94
CA GLY A 188 4.49 -1.90 -27.03
C GLY A 188 4.79 -2.58 -25.69
N HIS A 189 4.22 -2.09 -24.58
CA HIS A 189 4.32 -2.77 -23.28
C HIS A 189 3.79 -4.23 -23.35
N PRO A 190 4.30 -5.15 -22.50
CA PRO A 190 3.78 -6.51 -22.44
C PRO A 190 2.33 -6.55 -21.93
N GLN A 191 1.58 -7.60 -22.26
CA GLN A 191 0.30 -7.85 -21.62
C GLN A 191 0.49 -8.02 -20.11
N TYR A 192 -0.38 -7.40 -19.32
CA TYR A 192 -0.30 -7.42 -17.87
C TYR A 192 -1.68 -7.53 -17.25
N ALA A 193 -1.72 -8.00 -16.01
CA ALA A 193 -2.89 -7.97 -15.15
C ALA A 193 -2.47 -7.39 -13.80
N ILE A 194 -3.20 -6.37 -13.35
CA ILE A 194 -3.18 -5.88 -11.97
C ILE A 194 -4.60 -6.11 -11.45
N SER A 195 -4.73 -6.89 -10.39
CA SER A 195 -6.03 -7.32 -9.85
C SER A 195 -5.97 -7.50 -8.35
#